data_AF-A0A1H5NG54-F1
#
_entry.id   AF-A0A1H5NG54-F1
#
_cell.length_a   1.000
_cell.length_b   1.000
_cell.length_c   1.000
_cell.angle_alpha   90.00
_cell.angle_beta   90.00
_cell.angle_gamma   90.00
#
_symmetry.space_group_name_H-M   'P 1'
#
loop_
_entity.id
_entity.type
_entity.pdbx_description
1 polymer ?
#
loop_
_entity_poly.entity_id
_entity_poly.type
_entity_poly.pdbx_seq_one_letter_code
_entity_poly.pdbx_strand_id
1 'polypeptide(L)'
;MDENYLIPHVFTRHKLHLHALLLENQPWFSARDLGRFLRLHLDDRAVRKLDPDQRQSAQMLIHGSIENTLLISESGIYALLIYHYCPEYRALREWLTHDVVPALRDAEHLTPTERPILSLLNWPEMSLSLLHWNNQPWIRLQDVPHVLPDQESSRSAISAPWWKRAAKMLHAF
;
A
#
# COMPACT_ATOMS: atom_id res chain seq x y z
N MET A 1 9.42 19.58 -9.23
CA MET A 1 7.98 19.30 -9.11
C MET A 1 7.90 17.80 -9.17
N ASP A 2 7.77 17.15 -8.02
CA ASP A 2 7.73 15.70 -7.98
C ASP A 2 6.42 15.26 -8.62
N GLU A 3 6.50 14.71 -9.82
CA GLU A 3 5.33 14.19 -10.55
C GLU A 3 4.83 12.95 -9.81
N ASN A 4 3.92 13.17 -8.87
CA ASN A 4 3.35 12.12 -8.02
C ASN A 4 2.23 11.40 -8.82
N TYR A 5 2.62 10.66 -9.86
CA TYR A 5 1.70 9.85 -10.66
C TYR A 5 1.68 8.40 -10.15
N LEU A 6 0.51 7.78 -10.26
CA LEU A 6 0.28 6.41 -9.81
C LEU A 6 0.52 5.43 -10.95
N ILE A 7 1.16 4.30 -10.64
CA ILE A 7 1.38 3.21 -11.60
C ILE A 7 0.36 2.09 -11.29
N PRO A 8 -0.64 1.87 -12.16
CA PRO A 8 -1.67 0.88 -11.93
C PRO A 8 -1.21 -0.54 -12.21
N HIS A 9 -1.77 -1.49 -11.47
CA HIS A 9 -1.79 -2.89 -11.84
C HIS A 9 -2.86 -3.14 -12.91
N VAL A 10 -2.53 -3.92 -13.93
CA VAL A 10 -3.43 -4.15 -15.07
C VAL A 10 -3.96 -5.57 -15.04
N PHE A 11 -5.27 -5.70 -14.90
CA PHE A 11 -5.98 -6.97 -14.99
C PHE A 11 -6.63 -7.09 -16.36
N THR A 12 -6.55 -8.27 -16.98
CA THR A 12 -7.10 -8.49 -18.32
C THR A 12 -8.19 -9.54 -18.31
N ARG A 13 -9.33 -9.21 -18.91
CA ARG A 13 -10.46 -10.13 -19.06
C ARG A 13 -11.21 -9.85 -20.36
N HIS A 14 -11.50 -10.90 -21.14
CA HIS A 14 -12.22 -10.80 -22.41
C HIS A 14 -11.68 -9.70 -23.36
N LYS A 15 -10.35 -9.55 -23.44
CA LYS A 15 -9.66 -8.50 -24.23
C LYS A 15 -9.90 -7.06 -23.74
N LEU A 16 -10.50 -6.89 -22.56
CA LEU A 16 -10.58 -5.61 -21.86
C LEU A 16 -9.54 -5.58 -20.75
N HIS A 17 -8.97 -4.39 -20.54
CA HIS A 17 -8.03 -4.11 -19.47
C HIS A 17 -8.74 -3.33 -18.37
N LEU A 18 -8.45 -3.68 -17.12
CA LEU A 18 -8.89 -2.98 -15.92
C LEU A 18 -7.65 -2.50 -15.19
N HIS A 19 -7.43 -1.19 -15.19
CA HIS A 19 -6.39 -0.57 -14.37
C HIS A 19 -6.91 -0.43 -12.94
N ALA A 20 -6.15 -0.95 -11.99
CA ALA A 20 -6.48 -0.94 -10.57
C ALA A 20 -5.25 -0.57 -9.73
N LEU A 21 -5.51 0.03 -8.58
CA LEU A 21 -4.51 0.55 -7.65
C LEU A 21 -4.94 0.19 -6.25
N LEU A 22 -4.00 -0.17 -5.39
CA LEU A 22 -4.24 -0.20 -3.96
C LEU A 22 -3.70 1.12 -3.40
N LEU A 23 -4.55 1.85 -2.66
CA LEU A 23 -4.18 3.11 -2.01
C LEU A 23 -4.71 3.04 -0.59
N GLU A 24 -3.84 3.24 0.40
CA GLU A 24 -4.21 3.19 1.83
C GLU A 24 -4.97 1.89 2.19
N ASN A 25 -4.52 0.75 1.65
CA ASN A 25 -5.16 -0.56 1.80
C ASN A 25 -6.60 -0.66 1.25
N GLN A 26 -7.02 0.30 0.42
CA GLN A 26 -8.30 0.31 -0.27
C GLN A 26 -8.10 0.08 -1.78
N PRO A 27 -8.83 -0.86 -2.41
CA PRO A 27 -8.79 -1.03 -3.85
C PRO A 27 -9.52 0.09 -4.59
N TRP A 28 -8.85 0.63 -5.60
CA TRP A 28 -9.32 1.67 -6.51
C TRP A 28 -9.21 1.21 -7.95
N PHE A 29 -10.17 1.61 -8.78
CA PHE A 29 -10.31 1.11 -10.13
C PHE A 29 -10.63 2.24 -11.11
N SER A 30 -10.06 2.20 -12.30
CA SER A 30 -10.36 3.15 -13.36
C SER A 30 -11.85 3.12 -13.74
N ALA A 31 -12.55 4.25 -13.57
CA ALA A 31 -13.94 4.42 -13.98
C ALA A 31 -14.11 4.19 -15.49
N ARG A 32 -13.13 4.65 -16.29
CA ARG A 32 -13.14 4.49 -17.75
C ARG A 32 -13.15 3.03 -18.16
N ASP A 33 -12.34 2.20 -17.50
CA ASP A 33 -12.26 0.77 -17.80
C ASP A 33 -13.47 0.02 -17.27
N LEU A 34 -13.90 0.31 -16.04
CA LEU A 34 -15.13 -0.24 -15.47
C LEU A 34 -16.34 0.06 -16.35
N GLY A 35 -16.42 1.27 -16.92
CA GLY A 35 -17.47 1.63 -17.86
C GLY A 35 -17.54 0.70 -19.07
N ARG A 36 -16.39 0.22 -19.58
CA ARG A 36 -16.35 -0.77 -20.67
C ARG A 36 -16.90 -2.13 -20.24
N PHE A 37 -16.58 -2.59 -19.02
CA PHE A 37 -17.12 -3.83 -18.47
C PHE A 37 -18.62 -3.76 -18.18
N LEU A 38 -19.09 -2.62 -17.66
CA LEU A 38 -20.50 -2.37 -17.36
C LEU A 38 -21.29 -1.89 -18.59
N ARG A 39 -20.64 -1.65 -19.73
CA ARG A 39 -21.26 -1.00 -20.91
C ARG A 39 -21.97 0.32 -20.55
N LEU A 40 -21.40 1.06 -19.60
CA LEU A 40 -21.88 2.35 -19.12
C LEU A 40 -20.83 3.43 -19.37
N HIS A 41 -21.27 4.64 -19.71
CA HIS A 41 -20.38 5.79 -19.75
C HIS A 41 -20.28 6.38 -18.34
N LEU A 42 -19.27 5.93 -17.58
CA LEU A 42 -18.99 6.42 -16.23
C LEU A 42 -18.21 7.73 -16.31
N ASP A 43 -18.96 8.83 -16.46
CA ASP A 43 -18.42 10.18 -16.35
C ASP A 43 -18.61 10.75 -14.93
N ASP A 44 -18.09 11.96 -14.73
CA ASP A 44 -18.16 12.69 -13.46
C ASP A 44 -19.61 12.85 -12.95
N ARG A 45 -20.60 12.88 -13.86
CA ARG A 45 -22.02 12.98 -13.52
C ARG A 45 -22.60 11.64 -13.11
N ALA A 46 -22.26 10.56 -13.80
CA ALA A 46 -22.72 9.21 -13.51
C ALA A 46 -22.26 8.77 -12.11
N VAL A 47 -21.03 9.09 -11.73
CA VAL A 47 -20.47 8.74 -10.42
C VAL A 47 -20.93 9.66 -9.28
N ARG A 48 -21.66 10.76 -9.54
CA ARG A 48 -22.21 11.61 -8.46
C ARG A 48 -23.22 10.92 -7.55
N LYS A 49 -23.75 9.78 -8.00
CA LYS A 49 -24.63 8.92 -7.18
C LYS A 49 -23.85 8.13 -6.13
N LEU A 50 -22.53 8.05 -6.27
CA LEU A 50 -21.64 7.43 -5.31
C LEU A 50 -21.26 8.43 -4.22
N ASP A 51 -20.98 7.90 -3.04
CA ASP A 51 -20.56 8.69 -1.90
C ASP A 51 -19.16 9.31 -2.14
N PRO A 52 -18.79 10.39 -1.45
CA PRO A 52 -17.49 11.05 -1.64
C PRO A 52 -16.28 10.14 -1.39
N ASP A 53 -16.39 9.13 -0.53
CA ASP A 53 -15.35 8.13 -0.26
C ASP A 53 -15.23 7.05 -1.35
N GLN A 54 -16.21 6.98 -2.25
CA GLN A 54 -16.29 5.94 -3.28
C GLN A 54 -15.70 6.38 -4.62
N ARG A 55 -15.31 7.65 -4.74
CA ARG A 55 -14.79 8.24 -5.97
C ARG A 55 -13.66 9.21 -5.68
N GLN A 56 -12.63 9.18 -6.50
CA GLN A 56 -11.49 10.08 -6.39
C GLN A 56 -10.89 10.32 -7.77
N SER A 57 -10.32 11.50 -8.01
CA SER A 57 -9.53 11.76 -9.21
C SER A 57 -8.05 11.70 -8.88
N ALA A 58 -7.27 10.99 -9.69
CA ALA A 58 -5.82 10.87 -9.51
C ALA A 58 -5.09 10.88 -10.85
N GLN A 59 -3.83 11.35 -10.84
CA GLN A 59 -2.95 11.23 -12.00
C GLN A 59 -2.40 9.81 -12.08
N MET A 60 -2.63 9.15 -13.21
CA MET A 60 -2.27 7.75 -13.40
C MET A 60 -1.52 7.57 -14.71
N LEU A 61 -0.46 6.75 -14.69
CA LEU A 61 0.29 6.39 -15.90
C LEU A 61 -0.47 5.30 -16.66
N ILE A 62 -1.01 5.67 -17.82
CA ILE A 62 -1.79 4.79 -18.70
C ILE A 62 -1.12 4.77 -20.07
N HIS A 63 -0.66 3.61 -20.54
CA HIS A 63 -0.02 3.44 -21.85
C HIS A 63 1.13 4.45 -22.14
N GLY A 64 1.86 4.88 -21.11
CA GLY A 64 2.96 5.83 -21.24
C GLY A 64 2.56 7.31 -21.23
N SER A 65 1.26 7.63 -21.12
CA SER A 65 0.77 8.98 -20.85
C SER A 65 0.26 9.11 -19.41
N ILE A 66 0.57 10.25 -18.78
CA ILE A 66 -0.01 10.60 -17.49
C ILE A 66 -1.38 11.22 -17.75
N GLU A 67 -2.43 10.57 -17.28
CA GLU A 67 -3.82 11.00 -17.46
C GLU A 67 -4.48 11.23 -16.11
N ASN A 68 -5.24 12.34 -15.98
CA ASN A 68 -6.12 12.53 -14.84
C ASN A 68 -7.31 11.59 -14.97
N THR A 69 -7.37 10.58 -14.12
CA THR A 69 -8.31 9.47 -14.19
C THR A 69 -9.23 9.48 -12.98
N LEU A 70 -10.52 9.33 -13.25
CA LEU A 70 -11.52 9.09 -12.23
C LEU A 70 -11.40 7.63 -11.75
N LEU A 71 -11.21 7.46 -10.46
CA LEU A 71 -11.12 6.19 -9.76
C LEU A 71 -12.40 5.95 -8.97
N ILE A 72 -12.79 4.69 -8.89
CA ILE A 72 -13.93 4.19 -8.12
C ILE A 72 -13.40 3.15 -7.14
N SER A 73 -13.79 3.26 -5.88
CA SER A 73 -13.39 2.30 -4.86
C SER A 73 -14.09 0.95 -5.03
N GLU A 74 -13.61 -0.08 -4.33
CA GLU A 74 -14.29 -1.38 -4.23
C GLU A 74 -15.77 -1.25 -3.83
N SER A 75 -16.08 -0.47 -2.78
CA SER A 75 -17.45 -0.23 -2.33
C SER A 75 -18.29 0.48 -3.40
N GLY A 76 -17.70 1.45 -4.10
CA GLY A 76 -18.34 2.16 -5.21
C GLY A 76 -18.71 1.24 -6.37
N ILE A 77 -17.87 0.26 -6.73
CA ILE A 77 -18.21 -0.71 -7.77
C ILE A 77 -19.42 -1.56 -7.36
N TYR A 78 -19.43 -2.06 -6.13
CA TYR A 78 -20.57 -2.85 -5.66
C TYR A 78 -21.87 -2.02 -5.62
N ALA A 79 -21.79 -0.74 -5.24
CA ALA A 79 -22.92 0.17 -5.34
C ALA A 79 -23.40 0.33 -6.79
N LEU A 80 -22.49 0.52 -7.76
CA LEU A 80 -22.84 0.60 -9.19
C LEU A 80 -23.49 -0.68 -9.70
N LEU A 81 -23.00 -1.85 -9.29
CA LEU A 81 -23.57 -3.15 -9.66
C LEU A 81 -25.00 -3.34 -9.13
N ILE A 82 -25.30 -2.76 -7.96
CA ILE A 82 -26.64 -2.74 -7.39
C ILE A 82 -27.54 -1.75 -8.14
N TYR A 83 -27.07 -0.53 -8.38
CA TYR A 83 -27.82 0.51 -9.10
C TYR A 83 -28.12 0.12 -10.55
N HIS A 84 -27.20 -0.60 -11.18
CA HIS A 84 -27.29 -1.06 -12.57
C HIS A 84 -27.33 -2.58 -12.63
N TYR A 85 -28.32 -3.18 -11.98
CA TYR A 85 -28.45 -4.63 -11.96
C TYR A 85 -28.63 -5.21 -13.37
N CYS A 86 -27.69 -6.08 -13.76
CA CYS A 86 -27.77 -6.93 -14.94
C CYS A 86 -27.25 -8.33 -14.58
N PRO A 87 -27.93 -9.42 -14.96
CA PRO A 87 -27.45 -10.78 -14.70
C PRO A 87 -26.05 -11.06 -15.26
N GLU A 88 -25.69 -10.42 -16.38
CA GLU A 88 -24.37 -10.52 -17.00
C GLU A 88 -23.25 -10.03 -16.06
N TYR A 89 -23.56 -9.11 -15.13
CA TYR A 89 -22.56 -8.56 -14.21
C TYR A 89 -22.28 -9.46 -13.00
N ARG A 90 -22.99 -10.59 -12.83
CA ARG A 90 -22.67 -11.56 -11.76
C ARG A 90 -21.26 -12.11 -11.92
N ALA A 91 -20.91 -12.48 -13.14
CA ALA A 91 -19.57 -12.95 -13.47
C ALA A 91 -18.52 -11.82 -13.35
N LEU A 92 -18.91 -10.56 -13.53
CA LEU A 92 -18.04 -9.41 -13.27
C LEU A 92 -17.77 -9.24 -11.78
N ARG A 93 -18.82 -9.24 -10.96
CA ARG A 93 -18.75 -9.21 -9.50
C ARG A 93 -17.86 -10.33 -8.97
N GLU A 94 -18.09 -11.56 -9.40
CA GLU A 94 -17.31 -12.72 -8.94
C GLU A 94 -15.82 -12.59 -9.25
N TRP A 95 -15.48 -12.20 -10.48
CA TRP A 95 -14.09 -11.95 -10.87
C TRP A 95 -13.45 -10.81 -10.05
N LEU A 96 -14.16 -9.71 -9.83
CA LEU A 96 -13.66 -8.61 -9.01
C LEU A 96 -13.38 -9.06 -7.58
N THR A 97 -14.33 -9.76 -6.96
CA THR A 97 -14.27 -10.16 -5.56
C THR A 97 -13.25 -11.28 -5.30
N HIS A 98 -13.13 -12.27 -6.18
CA HIS A 98 -12.34 -13.47 -5.92
C HIS A 98 -10.97 -13.44 -6.61
N ASP A 99 -10.81 -12.70 -7.71
CA ASP A 99 -9.56 -12.67 -8.45
C ASP A 99 -8.87 -11.32 -8.32
N VAL A 100 -9.56 -10.22 -8.65
CA VAL A 100 -8.92 -8.90 -8.76
C VAL A 100 -8.55 -8.31 -7.40
N VAL A 101 -9.52 -8.20 -6.48
CA VAL A 101 -9.28 -7.60 -5.16
C VAL A 101 -8.25 -8.39 -4.35
N PRO A 102 -8.31 -9.73 -4.26
CA PRO A 102 -7.29 -10.49 -3.55
C PRO A 102 -5.91 -10.35 -4.18
N ALA A 103 -5.80 -10.47 -5.51
CA ALA A 103 -4.52 -10.31 -6.19
C ALA A 103 -3.91 -8.92 -6.00
N LEU A 104 -4.74 -7.87 -5.98
CA LEU A 104 -4.30 -6.51 -5.75
C LEU A 104 -3.76 -6.32 -4.32
N ARG A 105 -4.46 -6.88 -3.31
CA ARG A 105 -4.00 -6.86 -1.92
C ARG A 105 -2.72 -7.68 -1.75
N ASP A 106 -2.64 -8.86 -2.35
CA ASP A 106 -1.44 -9.70 -2.29
C ASP A 106 -0.23 -9.04 -2.96
N ALA A 107 -0.45 -8.29 -4.04
CA ALA A 107 0.63 -7.56 -4.72
C ALA A 107 1.27 -6.49 -3.82
N GLU A 108 0.50 -5.78 -2.99
CA GLU A 108 1.09 -4.88 -1.99
C GLU A 108 1.85 -5.63 -0.90
N HIS A 109 1.32 -6.77 -0.43
CA HIS A 109 2.03 -7.59 0.57
C HIS A 109 3.33 -8.22 0.04
N LEU A 110 3.53 -8.26 -1.27
CA LEU A 110 4.79 -8.65 -1.92
C LEU A 110 5.79 -7.49 -2.02
N THR A 111 5.34 -6.25 -1.83
CA THR A 111 6.28 -5.15 -1.56
C THR A 111 6.81 -5.33 -0.13
N PRO A 112 8.15 -5.33 0.10
CA PRO A 112 8.74 -5.74 1.39
C PRO A 112 8.36 -4.87 2.60
N THR A 113 7.59 -3.81 2.39
CA THR A 113 7.47 -2.68 3.32
C THR A 113 6.60 -3.00 4.54
N GLU A 114 5.63 -3.91 4.42
CA GLU A 114 4.59 -4.08 5.45
C GLU A 114 4.61 -5.42 6.20
N ARG A 115 5.45 -6.37 5.78
CA ARG A 115 5.62 -7.63 6.51
C ARG A 115 6.76 -7.50 7.53
N PRO A 116 6.54 -7.86 8.80
CA PRO A 116 7.65 -8.00 9.74
C PRO A 116 8.63 -9.05 9.22
N ILE A 117 9.79 -8.61 8.74
CA ILE A 117 10.86 -9.51 8.31
C ILE A 117 11.83 -9.67 9.47
N LEU A 118 12.00 -10.91 9.94
CA LEU A 118 13.05 -11.25 10.89
C LEU A 118 14.37 -11.43 10.14
N SER A 119 15.39 -10.66 10.51
CA SER A 119 16.76 -10.79 10.05
C SER A 119 17.71 -10.96 11.24
N LEU A 120 18.94 -11.41 10.99
CA LEU A 120 19.99 -11.52 12.00
C LEU A 120 21.07 -10.48 11.73
N LEU A 121 21.33 -9.62 12.71
CA LEU A 121 22.47 -8.71 12.71
C LEU A 121 23.66 -9.43 13.33
N ASN A 122 24.75 -9.54 12.58
CA ASN A 122 26.02 -10.03 13.11
C ASN A 122 26.79 -8.87 13.73
N TRP A 123 26.81 -8.84 15.06
CA TRP A 123 27.64 -7.94 15.86
C TRP A 123 28.95 -8.66 16.22
N PRO A 124 30.07 -7.94 16.48
CA PRO A 124 31.39 -8.56 16.66
C PRO A 124 31.45 -9.76 17.62
N GLU A 125 30.63 -9.77 18.68
CA GLU A 125 30.62 -10.84 19.69
C GLU A 125 29.25 -11.54 19.83
N MET A 126 28.25 -11.20 19.01
CA MET A 126 26.91 -11.81 19.09
C MET A 126 26.08 -11.66 17.81
N SER A 127 25.07 -12.50 17.64
CA SER A 127 24.02 -12.31 16.62
C SER A 127 22.72 -11.85 17.27
N LEU A 128 22.15 -10.74 16.78
CA LEU A 128 20.90 -10.16 17.29
C LEU A 128 19.76 -10.40 16.31
N SER A 129 18.57 -10.71 16.81
CA SER A 129 17.37 -10.73 15.97
C SER A 129 16.88 -9.32 15.71
N LEU A 130 16.86 -8.91 14.45
CA LEU A 130 16.24 -7.68 13.97
C LEU A 130 14.86 -7.98 13.40
N LEU A 131 13.88 -7.16 13.76
CA LEU A 131 12.58 -7.13 13.13
C LEU A 131 12.52 -5.89 12.24
N HIS A 132 12.43 -6.06 10.93
CA HIS A 132 12.18 -4.95 10.01
C HIS A 132 10.69 -4.72 9.91
N TRP A 133 10.22 -3.52 10.27
CA TRP A 133 8.85 -3.08 10.09
C TRP A 133 8.84 -1.66 9.53
N ASN A 134 8.10 -1.43 8.44
CA ASN A 134 8.05 -0.14 7.72
C ASN A 134 9.45 0.40 7.38
N ASN A 135 10.34 -0.50 6.94
CA ASN A 135 11.74 -0.18 6.63
C ASN A 135 12.57 0.36 7.81
N GLN A 136 12.13 0.14 9.05
CA GLN A 136 12.88 0.46 10.27
C GLN A 136 13.32 -0.82 10.98
N PRO A 137 14.59 -0.93 11.41
CA PRO A 137 15.07 -2.06 12.20
C PRO A 137 14.65 -1.90 13.67
N TRP A 138 13.96 -2.91 14.21
CA TRP A 138 13.58 -3.01 15.61
C TRP A 138 14.39 -4.12 16.28
N ILE A 139 14.99 -3.80 17.43
CA ILE A 139 15.71 -4.77 18.29
C ILE A 139 14.87 -4.99 19.55
N ARG A 140 14.88 -6.20 20.11
CA ARG A 140 14.21 -6.46 21.39
C ARG A 140 14.88 -5.62 22.48
N LEU A 141 14.08 -4.98 23.34
CA LEU A 141 14.60 -4.11 24.40
C LEU A 141 15.62 -4.81 25.33
N GLN A 142 15.45 -6.11 25.56
CA GLN A 142 16.34 -6.96 26.35
C GLN A 142 17.75 -7.14 25.75
N ASP A 143 17.87 -7.00 24.42
CA ASP A 143 19.13 -7.22 23.73
C ASP A 143 19.98 -5.94 23.73
N VAL A 144 19.36 -4.77 23.92
CA VAL A 144 20.00 -3.44 23.84
C VAL A 144 21.17 -3.23 24.81
N PRO A 145 21.11 -3.64 26.10
CA PRO A 145 22.23 -3.47 27.04
C PRO A 145 23.51 -4.18 26.59
N HIS A 146 23.39 -5.22 25.77
CA HIS A 146 24.51 -6.01 25.26
C HIS A 146 25.14 -5.41 23.99
N VAL A 147 24.45 -4.47 23.32
CA VAL A 147 24.93 -3.82 22.08
C VAL A 147 25.77 -2.57 22.37
N LEU A 148 25.51 -1.91 23.51
CA LEU A 148 26.28 -0.75 23.92
C LEU A 148 27.67 -1.23 24.36
N PRO A 149 28.77 -0.78 23.73
CA PRO A 149 30.09 -1.13 24.20
C PRO A 149 30.21 -0.62 25.64
N ASP A 150 30.58 -1.52 26.54
CA ASP A 150 30.87 -1.20 27.93
C ASP A 150 32.18 -0.40 27.94
N GLN A 151 32.12 0.88 27.58
CA GLN A 151 33.23 1.78 27.83
C GLN A 151 33.14 2.22 29.29
N GLU A 152 34.00 1.59 30.09
CA GLU A 152 34.43 2.08 31.38
C GLU A 152 34.67 3.60 31.32
N SER A 153 34.20 4.28 32.38
CA SER A 153 34.43 5.68 32.77
C SER A 153 33.49 6.78 32.22
N SER A 154 32.41 7.03 32.96
CA SER A 154 32.48 8.11 33.95
C SER A 154 31.45 7.93 35.09
N ARG A 155 31.96 7.70 36.29
CA ARG A 155 31.26 8.04 37.53
C ARG A 155 31.16 9.58 37.60
N SER A 156 30.24 10.19 36.85
CA SER A 156 29.62 11.50 37.14
C SER A 156 28.84 11.99 35.92
N ALA A 157 27.54 11.69 35.88
CA ALA A 157 26.51 12.53 35.25
C ALA A 157 25.16 11.81 35.38
N ILE A 158 24.48 12.09 36.48
CA ILE A 158 23.07 11.74 36.65
C ILE A 158 22.26 12.45 35.54
N SER A 159 21.40 11.68 34.87
CA SER A 159 20.29 12.12 34.00
C SER A 159 20.61 12.51 32.54
N ALA A 160 21.02 11.56 31.72
CA ALA A 160 20.55 11.54 30.34
C ALA A 160 20.06 10.13 30.03
N PRO A 161 18.76 9.95 29.73
CA PRO A 161 18.23 8.61 29.57
C PRO A 161 18.74 8.03 28.24
N TRP A 162 19.28 6.82 28.34
CA TRP A 162 20.13 6.16 27.34
C TRP A 162 19.54 6.12 25.91
N TRP A 163 18.21 6.05 25.78
CA TRP A 163 17.48 6.09 24.51
C TRP A 163 17.70 7.36 23.68
N LYS A 164 17.95 8.52 24.33
CA LYS A 164 18.32 9.77 23.61
C LYS A 164 19.70 9.69 22.95
N ARG A 165 20.61 8.85 23.48
CA ARG A 165 21.97 8.68 22.95
C ARG A 165 22.00 7.62 21.84
N ALA A 166 21.20 6.56 21.97
CA ALA A 166 21.01 5.55 20.92
C ALA A 166 20.42 6.14 19.64
N ALA A 167 19.41 7.03 19.76
CA ALA A 167 18.80 7.72 18.60
C ALA A 167 19.80 8.57 17.79
N LYS A 168 20.89 9.05 18.42
CA LYS A 168 21.90 9.88 17.76
C LYS A 168 22.86 9.08 16.86
N MET A 169 23.05 7.79 17.16
CA MET A 169 23.96 6.90 16.43
C MET A 169 23.26 6.20 15.26
N LEU A 170 21.94 6.00 15.34
CA LEU A 170 21.14 5.42 14.26
C LEU A 170 20.89 6.39 13.09
N HIS A 171 21.20 7.67 13.24
CA HIS A 171 21.18 8.65 12.15
C HIS A 171 22.53 8.78 11.41
N ALA A 172 23.55 8.01 11.79
CA ALA A 172 24.89 8.07 11.20
C ALA A 172 25.18 6.94 10.19
N PHE A 173 24.18 6.11 9.86
CA PHE A 173 24.27 5.03 8.87
C PHE A 173 23.10 5.06 7.89
#